data_AF-M1RTE9-F1
#
_entry.id   AF-M1RTE9-F1
#
_cell.length_a   1.000
_cell.length_b   1.000
_cell.length_c   1.000
_cell.angle_alpha   90.00
_cell.angle_beta   90.00
_cell.angle_gamma   90.00
#
_symmetry.space_group_name_H-M   'P 1'
#
loop_
_entity.id
_entity.type
_entity.pdbx_description
1 polymer ?
#
loop_
_entity_poly.entity_id
_entity_poly.type
_entity_poly.pdbx_seq_one_letter_code
_entity_poly.pdbx_strand_id
1 'polypeptide(L)'
;MSTITVFVPRRSHANCDSLPLRFGMHFRSDQKLVLEVIEDLGRDPGYPDRFHVEAKFQDPAALDAKDCVGHFVLSDNLQEGCPRLVTVWRGDRDTEWGLSSTMTALRKDGFVTVENLLEMHPLYLAGKVTDSAGLIKYLSSSIAKNDVERFERVASQARAETALAIKNLEAAQEDAELARNKAEHMEKVAREAIGVVEDLEVERSIQQKKISDLEARIKEGEARYQMESLAAEKDSSVATLSSSDKLVAVKEGIIVRGSACTVLVFEDGTERHMKTSTFDREGLITKKARELVGSRVKTTCWDPIESPGKWSRQGYFRNIYETK
;
A
#
# COMPACT_ATOMS: atom_id res chain seq x y z
N MET A 1 9.94 -83.21 9.01
CA MET A 1 9.40 -81.83 9.02
C MET A 1 8.61 -81.65 7.74
N SER A 2 7.33 -81.30 7.86
CA SER A 2 6.47 -80.98 6.72
C SER A 2 6.50 -79.47 6.50
N THR A 3 6.48 -79.05 5.23
CA THR A 3 6.42 -77.64 4.88
C THR A 3 5.01 -77.28 4.45
N ILE A 4 4.45 -76.21 5.01
CA ILE A 4 3.13 -75.68 4.64
C ILE A 4 3.31 -74.26 4.13
N THR A 5 2.79 -73.97 2.94
CA THR A 5 2.67 -72.59 2.45
C THR A 5 1.34 -72.03 2.93
N VAL A 6 1.34 -70.85 3.54
CA VAL A 6 0.14 -70.19 4.06
C VAL A 6 -0.07 -68.83 3.41
N PHE A 7 -1.34 -68.48 3.19
CA PHE A 7 -1.74 -67.19 2.64
C PHE A 7 -1.90 -66.14 3.75
N VAL A 8 -1.29 -64.98 3.57
CA VAL A 8 -1.33 -63.85 4.49
C VAL A 8 -1.96 -62.64 3.79
N PRO A 9 -3.27 -62.38 4.00
CA PRO A 9 -3.92 -61.22 3.39
C PRO A 9 -3.38 -59.91 3.99
N ARG A 10 -3.19 -58.89 3.16
CA ARG A 10 -2.63 -57.57 3.53
C ARG A 10 -3.34 -56.94 4.72
N ARG A 11 -4.67 -57.01 4.74
CA ARG A 11 -5.52 -56.36 5.76
C ARG A 11 -5.95 -57.32 6.89
N SER A 12 -5.35 -58.50 6.96
CA SER A 12 -5.69 -59.50 7.98
C SER A 12 -5.16 -59.10 9.36
N HIS A 13 -5.80 -59.60 10.40
CA HIS A 13 -5.32 -59.47 11.78
C HIS A 13 -3.87 -59.97 11.94
N ALA A 14 -3.57 -61.14 11.35
CA ALA A 14 -2.21 -61.67 11.36
C ALA A 14 -1.18 -60.66 10.83
N ASN A 15 -1.46 -59.99 9.71
CA ASN A 15 -0.52 -59.07 9.07
C ASN A 15 -0.51 -57.65 9.67
N CYS A 16 -1.64 -57.19 10.20
CA CYS A 16 -1.77 -55.84 10.74
C CYS A 16 -1.50 -55.73 12.24
N ASP A 17 -1.66 -56.83 12.98
CA ASP A 17 -1.60 -56.83 14.44
C ASP A 17 -0.52 -57.78 14.97
N SER A 18 -0.57 -59.04 14.53
CA SER A 18 0.27 -60.10 15.12
C SER A 18 1.72 -60.05 14.67
N LEU A 19 1.95 -60.12 13.36
CA LEU A 19 3.28 -60.10 12.77
C LEU A 19 4.06 -58.80 13.10
N PRO A 20 3.44 -57.60 13.08
CA PRO A 20 4.13 -56.36 13.41
C PRO A 20 4.68 -56.34 14.83
N LEU A 21 3.85 -56.64 15.83
CA LEU A 21 4.30 -56.56 17.24
C LEU A 21 5.26 -57.69 17.59
N ARG A 22 4.99 -58.92 17.14
CA ARG A 22 5.69 -60.13 17.65
C ARG A 22 6.91 -60.51 16.83
N PHE A 23 6.96 -60.10 15.58
CA PHE A 23 8.02 -60.47 14.64
C PHE A 23 8.60 -59.27 13.89
N GLY A 24 8.13 -58.06 14.15
CA GLY A 24 8.68 -56.84 13.56
C GLY A 24 8.44 -56.75 12.05
N MET A 25 7.44 -57.46 11.52
CA MET A 25 7.23 -57.60 10.08
C MET A 25 5.80 -57.26 9.66
N HIS A 26 5.67 -56.74 8.44
CA HIS A 26 4.39 -56.38 7.85
C HIS A 26 4.48 -56.44 6.32
N PHE A 27 3.51 -57.09 5.68
CA PHE A 27 3.43 -57.17 4.22
C PHE A 27 2.53 -56.07 3.64
N ARG A 28 3.08 -55.28 2.71
CA ARG A 28 2.36 -54.19 2.01
C ARG A 28 1.35 -54.67 0.96
N SER A 29 1.40 -55.95 0.60
CA SER A 29 0.50 -56.66 -0.31
C SER A 29 0.14 -58.02 0.28
N ASP A 30 -0.85 -58.69 -0.31
CA ASP A 30 -1.11 -60.09 0.00
C ASP A 30 0.17 -60.91 -0.27
N GLN A 31 0.48 -61.83 0.63
CA GLN A 31 1.77 -62.53 0.64
C GLN A 31 1.60 -64.00 0.98
N LYS A 32 2.54 -64.84 0.52
CA LYS A 32 2.65 -66.24 0.95
C LYS A 32 3.83 -66.39 1.89
N LEU A 33 3.62 -67.14 2.96
CA LEU A 33 4.63 -67.44 3.98
C LEU A 33 4.86 -68.95 4.02
N VAL A 34 6.12 -69.36 4.07
CA VAL A 34 6.51 -70.77 4.14
C VAL A 34 6.78 -71.12 5.60
N LEU A 35 6.06 -72.12 6.10
CA LEU A 35 6.17 -72.63 7.45
C LEU A 35 6.79 -74.02 7.43
N GLU A 36 7.87 -74.22 8.19
CA GLU A 36 8.42 -75.54 8.50
C GLU A 36 7.83 -76.03 9.81
N VAL A 37 6.89 -76.99 9.72
CA VAL A 37 6.15 -77.49 10.87
C VAL A 37 7.06 -78.31 11.77
N ILE A 38 7.16 -77.87 13.02
CA ILE A 38 7.83 -78.57 14.12
C ILE A 38 6.84 -79.54 14.76
N GLU A 39 5.64 -79.06 15.10
CA GLU A 39 4.61 -79.82 15.80
C GLU A 39 3.21 -79.47 15.27
N ASP A 40 2.39 -80.49 15.04
CA ASP A 40 0.96 -80.34 14.75
C ASP A 40 0.17 -80.47 16.05
N LEU A 41 -0.48 -79.37 16.44
CA LEU A 41 -1.20 -79.27 17.71
C LEU A 41 -2.71 -79.58 17.54
N GLY A 42 -3.14 -79.95 16.33
CA GLY A 42 -4.51 -80.34 16.04
C GLY A 42 -5.49 -79.17 15.86
N ARG A 43 -6.79 -79.50 15.85
CA ARG A 43 -7.87 -78.55 15.56
C ARG A 43 -8.14 -77.60 16.71
N ASP A 44 -8.54 -76.37 16.38
CA ASP A 44 -8.99 -75.37 17.36
C ASP A 44 -10.30 -75.86 18.03
N PRO A 45 -10.37 -75.96 19.37
CA PRO A 45 -11.57 -76.40 20.07
C PRO A 45 -12.81 -75.51 19.86
N GLY A 46 -12.60 -74.23 19.55
CA GLY A 46 -13.65 -73.23 19.37
C GLY A 46 -14.01 -72.96 17.91
N TYR A 47 -13.17 -73.36 16.96
CA TYR A 47 -13.33 -73.09 15.54
C TYR A 47 -13.00 -74.33 14.69
N PRO A 48 -14.01 -75.09 14.22
CA PRO A 48 -13.78 -76.37 13.54
C PRO A 48 -13.05 -76.24 12.20
N ASP A 49 -12.99 -75.04 11.63
CA ASP A 49 -12.29 -74.66 10.41
C ASP A 49 -10.85 -74.18 10.65
N ARG A 50 -10.33 -74.30 11.88
CA ARG A 50 -8.98 -73.88 12.25
C ARG A 50 -8.18 -74.99 12.89
N PHE A 51 -6.87 -74.90 12.72
CA PHE A 51 -5.90 -75.79 13.33
C PHE A 51 -4.65 -75.03 13.76
N HIS A 52 -3.92 -75.63 14.68
CA HIS A 52 -2.75 -75.04 15.32
C HIS A 52 -1.50 -75.82 14.93
N VAL A 53 -0.43 -75.09 14.63
CA VAL A 53 0.89 -75.69 14.41
C VAL A 53 1.96 -74.85 15.09
N GLU A 54 2.98 -75.51 15.63
CA GLU A 54 4.26 -74.84 15.90
C GLU A 54 5.14 -74.95 14.67
N ALA A 55 5.67 -73.83 14.21
CA ALA A 55 6.47 -73.81 13.00
C ALA A 55 7.61 -72.79 13.05
N LYS A 56 8.64 -73.09 12.26
CA LYS A 56 9.68 -72.13 11.88
C LYS A 56 9.30 -71.41 10.60
N PHE A 57 9.71 -70.16 10.50
CA PHE A 57 9.57 -69.37 9.29
C PHE A 57 10.64 -68.28 9.21
N GLN A 58 10.79 -67.72 8.03
CA GLN A 58 11.69 -66.61 7.75
C GLN A 58 10.90 -65.45 7.16
N ASP A 59 11.34 -64.23 7.41
CA ASP A 59 10.79 -63.05 6.74
C ASP A 59 11.16 -63.12 5.24
N PRO A 60 10.20 -63.27 4.31
CA PRO A 60 10.50 -63.34 2.89
C PRO A 60 11.05 -62.02 2.32
N ALA A 61 10.95 -60.91 3.06
CA ALA A 61 11.43 -59.60 2.64
C ALA A 61 12.82 -59.23 3.19
N ALA A 62 13.36 -59.99 4.14
CA ALA A 62 14.66 -59.70 4.75
C ALA A 62 15.81 -60.41 4.03
N LEU A 63 16.87 -59.68 3.64
CA LEU A 63 18.06 -60.27 2.99
C LEU A 63 18.83 -61.25 3.90
N ASP A 64 18.81 -61.04 5.23
CA ASP A 64 19.45 -61.89 6.25
C ASP A 64 18.40 -62.47 7.21
N ALA A 65 17.39 -63.15 6.66
CA ALA A 65 16.25 -63.66 7.43
C ALA A 65 16.69 -64.72 8.46
N LYS A 66 16.51 -64.41 9.74
CA LYS A 66 16.72 -65.37 10.85
C LYS A 66 15.49 -66.24 11.03
N ASP A 67 15.70 -67.51 11.35
CA ASP A 67 14.63 -68.43 11.72
C ASP A 67 13.87 -67.89 12.94
N CYS A 68 12.57 -67.69 12.75
CA CYS A 68 11.64 -67.33 13.80
C CYS A 68 10.75 -68.54 14.10
N VAL A 69 10.54 -68.83 15.39
CA VAL A 69 9.61 -69.85 15.85
C VAL A 69 8.35 -69.17 16.37
N GLY A 70 7.19 -69.72 16.06
CA GLY A 70 5.92 -69.24 16.60
C GLY A 70 4.84 -70.31 16.62
N HIS A 71 3.80 -70.01 17.38
CA HIS A 71 2.53 -70.73 17.37
C HIS A 71 1.63 -70.10 16.31
N PHE A 72 1.21 -70.88 15.33
CA PHE A 72 0.37 -70.43 14.23
C PHE A 72 -1.05 -70.96 14.38
N VAL A 73 -2.02 -70.09 14.11
CA VAL A 73 -3.42 -70.49 13.91
C VAL A 73 -3.75 -70.32 12.45
N LEU A 74 -4.07 -71.43 11.80
CA LEU A 74 -4.36 -71.51 10.38
C LEU A 74 -5.82 -71.88 10.16
N SER A 75 -6.41 -71.40 9.07
CA SER A 75 -7.77 -71.77 8.66
C SER A 75 -7.71 -72.68 7.43
N ASP A 76 -8.49 -73.77 7.48
CA ASP A 76 -8.70 -74.73 6.39
C ASP A 76 -9.46 -74.13 5.20
N ASN A 77 -9.95 -72.89 5.32
CA ASN A 77 -10.51 -72.14 4.21
C ASN A 77 -9.39 -71.78 3.22
N LEU A 78 -9.18 -72.66 2.24
CA LEU A 78 -8.12 -72.53 1.25
C LEU A 78 -8.32 -71.28 0.40
N GLN A 79 -7.36 -70.37 0.47
CA GLN A 79 -7.25 -69.20 -0.40
C GLN A 79 -6.04 -69.38 -1.30
N GLU A 80 -6.24 -69.33 -2.62
CA GLU A 80 -5.20 -69.66 -3.62
C GLU A 80 -4.54 -71.04 -3.42
N GLY A 81 -5.29 -72.02 -2.92
CA GLY A 81 -4.81 -73.39 -2.70
C GLY A 81 -3.97 -73.57 -1.44
N CYS A 82 -3.85 -72.56 -0.58
CA CYS A 82 -3.15 -72.65 0.71
C CYS A 82 -4.05 -72.25 1.90
N PRO A 83 -3.81 -72.81 3.11
CA PRO A 83 -4.46 -72.36 4.34
C PRO A 83 -4.21 -70.88 4.61
N ARG A 84 -5.17 -70.19 5.23
CA ARG A 84 -5.05 -68.78 5.58
C ARG A 84 -4.47 -68.60 6.97
N LEU A 85 -3.52 -67.67 7.12
CA LEU A 85 -3.00 -67.28 8.43
C LEU A 85 -4.03 -66.41 9.19
N VAL A 86 -4.45 -66.89 10.36
CA VAL A 86 -5.41 -66.19 11.22
C VAL A 86 -4.69 -65.29 12.23
N THR A 87 -3.72 -65.85 12.95
CA THR A 87 -2.88 -65.14 13.92
C THR A 87 -1.61 -65.94 14.21
N VAL A 88 -0.61 -65.31 14.84
CA VAL A 88 0.66 -65.92 15.22
C VAL A 88 1.17 -65.28 16.51
N TRP A 89 1.80 -66.06 17.40
CA TRP A 89 2.40 -65.57 18.64
C TRP A 89 3.62 -66.36 19.10
N ARG A 90 4.35 -65.82 20.11
CA ARG A 90 5.55 -66.44 20.69
C ARG A 90 5.35 -66.94 22.14
N GLY A 91 4.36 -66.42 22.87
CA GLY A 91 4.15 -66.72 24.29
C GLY A 91 3.01 -67.71 24.61
N ASP A 92 2.57 -67.68 25.87
CA ASP A 92 1.46 -68.49 26.38
C ASP A 92 0.11 -68.04 25.79
N ARG A 93 -0.78 -69.01 25.51
CA ARG A 93 -2.06 -68.82 24.82
C ARG A 93 -2.94 -67.76 25.48
N ASP A 94 -3.05 -67.74 26.80
CA ASP A 94 -4.07 -66.91 27.48
C ASP A 94 -3.65 -65.43 27.48
N THR A 95 -2.36 -65.17 27.70
CA THR A 95 -1.79 -63.81 27.64
C THR A 95 -1.80 -63.24 26.21
N GLU A 96 -1.48 -64.08 25.22
CA GLU A 96 -1.40 -63.69 23.82
C GLU A 96 -2.79 -63.47 23.19
N TRP A 97 -3.82 -64.20 23.65
CA TRP A 97 -5.20 -63.99 23.22
C TRP A 97 -5.74 -62.63 23.66
N GLY A 98 -5.55 -62.28 24.94
CA GLY A 98 -5.94 -60.98 25.48
C GLY A 98 -5.25 -59.84 24.73
N LEU A 99 -3.94 -59.92 24.54
CA LEU A 99 -3.15 -58.93 23.80
C LEU A 99 -3.62 -58.79 22.35
N SER A 100 -3.81 -59.91 21.63
CA SER A 100 -4.31 -59.90 20.24
C SER A 100 -5.67 -59.22 20.09
N SER A 101 -6.59 -59.50 21.01
CA SER A 101 -7.92 -58.89 21.02
C SER A 101 -7.82 -57.38 21.25
N THR A 102 -7.04 -56.96 22.26
CA THR A 102 -6.83 -55.54 22.59
C THR A 102 -6.19 -54.77 21.43
N MET A 103 -5.11 -55.29 20.83
CA MET A 103 -4.47 -54.65 19.67
C MET A 103 -5.42 -54.47 18.50
N THR A 104 -6.21 -55.51 18.19
CA THR A 104 -7.17 -55.48 17.08
C THR A 104 -8.22 -54.41 17.28
N ALA A 105 -8.76 -54.29 18.50
CA ALA A 105 -9.74 -53.27 18.84
C ALA A 105 -9.12 -51.87 18.72
N LEU A 106 -7.97 -51.64 19.35
CA LEU A 106 -7.28 -50.35 19.30
C LEU A 106 -6.92 -49.91 17.89
N ARG A 107 -6.50 -50.84 17.01
CA ARG A 107 -6.22 -50.52 15.61
C ARG A 107 -7.49 -50.23 14.82
N LYS A 108 -8.55 -51.02 14.99
CA LYS A 108 -9.84 -50.77 14.31
C LYS A 108 -10.42 -49.40 14.68
N ASP A 109 -10.22 -48.97 15.93
CA ASP A 109 -10.66 -47.68 16.44
C ASP A 109 -9.66 -46.54 16.14
N GLY A 110 -8.51 -46.84 15.53
CA GLY A 110 -7.52 -45.85 15.08
C GLY A 110 -6.56 -45.34 16.16
N PHE A 111 -6.58 -45.91 17.37
CA PHE A 111 -5.68 -45.54 18.47
C PHE A 111 -4.26 -46.08 18.30
N VAL A 112 -4.09 -47.15 17.51
CA VAL A 112 -2.80 -47.78 17.22
C VAL A 112 -2.71 -48.05 15.72
N THR A 113 -1.58 -47.70 15.11
CA THR A 113 -1.28 -48.01 13.71
C THR A 113 -0.34 -49.22 13.59
N VAL A 114 -0.19 -49.76 12.38
CA VAL A 114 0.78 -50.84 12.11
C VAL A 114 2.19 -50.37 12.43
N GLU A 115 2.50 -49.12 12.10
CA GLU A 115 3.78 -48.46 12.38
C GLU A 115 4.05 -48.40 13.89
N ASN A 116 3.05 -48.07 14.71
CA ASN A 116 3.21 -48.11 16.16
C ASN A 116 3.52 -49.53 16.67
N LEU A 117 2.88 -50.56 16.11
CA LEU A 117 3.15 -51.95 16.51
C LEU A 117 4.57 -52.40 16.11
N LEU A 118 5.05 -51.97 14.94
CA LEU A 118 6.44 -52.20 14.51
C LEU A 118 7.44 -51.49 15.45
N GLU A 119 7.17 -50.24 15.83
CA GLU A 119 7.99 -49.49 16.79
C GLU A 119 7.98 -50.14 18.19
N MET A 120 6.88 -50.79 18.57
CA MET A 120 6.76 -51.50 19.84
C MET A 120 7.38 -52.90 19.82
N HIS A 121 7.77 -53.45 18.66
CA HIS A 121 8.35 -54.79 18.58
C HIS A 121 9.56 -55.02 19.50
N PRO A 122 10.56 -54.11 19.58
CA PRO A 122 11.66 -54.25 20.54
C PRO A 122 11.19 -54.25 22.00
N LEU A 123 10.09 -53.56 22.31
CA LEU A 123 9.52 -53.53 23.66
C LEU A 123 8.79 -54.82 24.01
N TYR A 124 8.12 -55.44 23.02
CA TYR A 124 7.57 -56.78 23.14
C TYR A 124 8.68 -57.81 23.42
N LEU A 125 9.79 -57.79 22.66
CA LEU A 125 10.95 -58.66 22.91
C LEU A 125 11.59 -58.43 24.28
N ALA A 126 11.57 -57.18 24.78
CA ALA A 126 12.06 -56.84 26.10
C ALA A 126 11.08 -57.16 27.25
N GLY A 127 9.93 -57.79 26.97
CA GLY A 127 8.94 -58.17 27.98
C GLY A 127 8.10 -57.01 28.52
N LYS A 128 8.13 -55.84 27.88
CA LYS A 128 7.45 -54.62 28.36
C LYS A 128 6.00 -54.49 27.86
N VAL A 129 5.70 -55.10 26.72
CA VAL A 129 4.39 -55.00 26.02
C VAL A 129 3.90 -56.41 25.66
N THR A 130 3.96 -57.35 26.59
CA THR A 130 3.61 -58.76 26.37
C THR A 130 2.17 -59.12 26.77
N ASP A 131 1.43 -58.17 27.34
CA ASP A 131 0.02 -58.33 27.70
C ASP A 131 -0.78 -57.03 27.45
N SER A 132 -2.10 -57.10 27.58
CA SER A 132 -2.99 -55.95 27.38
C SER A 132 -2.69 -54.81 28.35
N ALA A 133 -2.29 -55.10 29.59
CA ALA A 133 -2.01 -54.09 30.61
C ALA A 133 -0.74 -53.28 30.27
N GLY A 134 0.32 -53.96 29.86
CA GLY A 134 1.59 -53.37 29.42
C GLY A 134 1.41 -52.50 28.18
N LEU A 135 0.59 -52.95 27.22
CA LEU A 135 0.24 -52.17 26.03
C LEU A 135 -0.47 -50.87 26.39
N ILE A 136 -1.54 -50.94 27.20
CA ILE A 136 -2.30 -49.75 27.59
C ILE A 136 -1.44 -48.77 28.40
N LYS A 137 -0.58 -49.29 29.30
CA LYS A 137 0.35 -48.47 30.09
C LYS A 137 1.38 -47.74 29.22
N TYR A 138 1.88 -48.39 28.17
CA TYR A 138 2.81 -47.76 27.23
C TYR A 138 2.12 -46.66 26.41
N LEU A 139 0.94 -46.96 25.86
CA LEU A 139 0.18 -46.01 25.04
C LEU A 139 -0.23 -44.76 25.84
N SER A 140 -0.70 -44.91 27.07
CA SER A 140 -1.06 -43.76 27.90
C SER A 140 0.13 -42.83 28.19
N SER A 141 1.32 -43.40 28.37
CA SER A 141 2.55 -42.63 28.63
C SER A 141 3.06 -41.94 27.35
N SER A 142 2.96 -42.60 26.20
CA SER A 142 3.41 -42.06 24.91
C SER A 142 2.50 -40.96 24.37
N ILE A 143 1.18 -41.11 24.52
CA ILE A 143 0.20 -40.12 24.06
C ILE A 143 0.35 -38.81 24.84
N ALA A 144 0.50 -38.89 26.17
CA ALA A 144 0.71 -37.72 27.02
C ALA A 144 1.94 -36.89 26.63
N LYS A 145 3.02 -37.54 26.18
CA LYS A 145 4.23 -36.84 25.72
C LYS A 145 4.01 -36.10 24.39
N ASN A 146 3.37 -36.76 23.42
CA ASN A 146 3.13 -36.17 22.09
C ASN A 146 2.17 -34.98 22.14
N ASP A 147 1.17 -34.99 23.03
CA ASP A 147 0.25 -33.87 23.20
C ASP A 147 0.96 -32.64 23.78
N VAL A 148 1.86 -32.82 24.76
CA VAL A 148 2.67 -31.73 25.33
C VAL A 148 3.52 -31.06 24.24
N GLU A 149 4.23 -31.86 23.42
CA GLU A 149 5.05 -31.34 22.31
C GLU A 149 4.20 -30.61 21.23
N ARG A 150 2.94 -31.03 21.04
CA ARG A 150 2.01 -30.34 20.14
C ARG A 150 1.55 -29.01 20.72
N PHE A 151 1.21 -28.95 22.00
CA PHE A 151 0.81 -27.72 22.67
C PHE A 151 1.92 -26.68 22.70
N GLU A 152 3.16 -27.09 22.96
CA GLU A 152 4.32 -26.20 22.93
C GLU A 152 4.53 -25.59 21.54
N ARG A 153 4.43 -26.40 20.48
CA ARG A 153 4.53 -25.92 19.09
C ARG A 153 3.44 -24.89 18.77
N VAL A 154 2.18 -25.20 19.08
CA VAL A 154 1.05 -24.28 18.84
C VAL A 154 1.23 -22.98 19.62
N ALA A 155 1.63 -23.05 20.89
CA ALA A 155 1.89 -21.87 21.70
C ALA A 155 3.06 -21.02 21.15
N SER A 156 4.12 -21.66 20.67
CA SER A 156 5.27 -20.97 20.07
C SER A 156 4.89 -20.24 18.77
N GLN A 157 4.09 -20.90 17.92
CA GLN A 157 3.61 -20.32 16.66
C GLN A 157 2.68 -19.13 16.92
N ALA A 158 1.70 -19.27 17.82
CA ALA A 158 0.78 -18.19 18.17
C ALA A 158 1.51 -16.95 18.72
N ARG A 159 2.56 -17.15 19.54
CA ARG A 159 3.41 -16.06 20.04
C ARG A 159 4.16 -15.36 18.89
N ALA A 160 4.73 -16.12 17.96
CA ALA A 160 5.45 -15.56 16.82
C ALA A 160 4.53 -14.75 15.89
N GLU A 161 3.34 -15.27 15.59
CA GLU A 161 2.32 -14.59 14.79
C GLU A 161 1.85 -13.28 15.46
N THR A 162 1.62 -13.32 16.77
CA THR A 162 1.22 -12.14 17.54
C THR A 162 2.31 -11.08 17.54
N ALA A 163 3.57 -11.46 17.73
CA ALA A 163 4.69 -10.52 17.70
C ALA A 163 4.85 -9.84 16.33
N LEU A 164 4.65 -10.59 15.24
CA LEU A 164 4.66 -10.03 13.88
C LEU A 164 3.50 -9.05 13.65
N ALA A 165 2.30 -9.39 14.14
CA ALA A 165 1.13 -8.53 14.03
C ALA A 165 1.32 -7.19 14.77
N ILE A 166 1.89 -7.23 15.98
CA ILE A 166 2.22 -6.02 16.76
C ILE A 166 3.18 -5.13 15.98
N LYS A 167 4.27 -5.70 15.46
CA LYS A 167 5.27 -4.93 14.68
C LYS A 167 4.66 -4.26 13.44
N ASN A 168 3.76 -4.95 12.75
CA ASN A 168 3.08 -4.39 11.57
C ASN A 168 2.12 -3.25 11.95
N LEU A 169 1.44 -3.37 13.10
CA LEU A 169 0.57 -2.32 13.62
C LEU A 169 1.36 -1.07 14.03
N GLU A 170 2.51 -1.25 14.68
CA GLU A 170 3.40 -0.14 15.05
C GLU A 170 3.89 0.62 13.81
N ALA A 171 4.37 -0.08 12.78
CA ALA A 171 4.78 0.55 11.52
C ALA A 171 3.63 1.31 10.84
N ALA A 172 2.42 0.73 10.83
CA ALA A 172 1.24 1.40 10.25
C ALA A 172 0.83 2.65 11.05
N GLN A 173 1.02 2.66 12.37
CA GLN A 173 0.78 3.83 13.21
C GLN A 173 1.79 4.95 12.93
N GLU A 174 3.08 4.62 12.81
CA GLU A 174 4.12 5.59 12.47
C GLU A 174 3.86 6.24 11.09
N ASP A 175 3.50 5.44 10.09
CA ASP A 175 3.16 5.93 8.75
C ASP A 175 1.92 6.85 8.77
N ALA A 176 0.90 6.50 9.56
CA ALA A 176 -0.30 7.30 9.71
C ALA A 176 -0.02 8.64 10.41
N GLU A 177 0.83 8.64 11.43
CA GLU A 177 1.25 9.87 12.12
C GLU A 177 2.04 10.79 11.18
N LEU A 178 2.96 10.24 10.38
CA LEU A 178 3.71 11.00 9.39
C LEU A 178 2.78 11.61 8.33
N ALA A 179 1.80 10.86 7.84
CA ALA A 179 0.83 11.34 6.87
C ALA A 179 -0.02 12.48 7.44
N ARG A 180 -0.45 12.36 8.71
CA ARG A 180 -1.21 13.40 9.41
C ARG A 180 -0.39 14.68 9.57
N ASN A 181 0.86 14.59 10.02
CA ASN A 181 1.73 15.75 10.18
C ASN A 181 1.96 16.48 8.84
N LYS A 182 2.11 15.73 7.74
CA LYS A 182 2.19 16.32 6.38
C LYS A 182 0.90 17.01 5.97
N ALA A 183 -0.26 16.43 6.26
CA ALA A 183 -1.56 17.02 5.95
C ALA A 183 -1.79 18.33 6.73
N GLU A 184 -1.48 18.35 8.03
CA GLU A 184 -1.58 19.57 8.87
C GLU A 184 -0.64 20.68 8.36
N HIS A 185 0.59 20.34 7.95
CA HIS A 185 1.50 21.31 7.34
C HIS A 185 0.95 21.85 6.00
N MET A 186 0.43 20.97 5.15
CA MET A 186 -0.15 21.35 3.86
C MET A 186 -1.38 22.26 4.03
N GLU A 187 -2.23 21.99 5.03
CA GLU A 187 -3.38 22.83 5.33
C GLU A 187 -2.95 24.25 5.73
N LYS A 188 -1.91 24.36 6.56
CA LYS A 188 -1.37 25.67 6.95
C LYS A 188 -0.85 26.46 5.73
N VAL A 189 -0.07 25.81 4.87
CA VAL A 189 0.45 26.42 3.64
C VAL A 189 -0.70 26.85 2.71
N ALA A 190 -1.73 26.03 2.57
CA ALA A 190 -2.90 26.38 1.76
C ALA A 190 -3.65 27.61 2.31
N ARG A 191 -3.82 27.71 3.64
CA ARG A 191 -4.45 28.88 4.26
C ARG A 191 -3.63 30.16 4.05
N GLU A 192 -2.31 30.07 4.20
CA GLU A 192 -1.41 31.21 3.93
C GLU A 192 -1.48 31.64 2.46
N ALA A 193 -1.51 30.70 1.53
CA ALA A 193 -1.65 30.99 0.10
C ALA A 193 -2.98 31.66 -0.24
N ILE A 194 -4.09 31.24 0.38
CA ILE A 194 -5.40 31.88 0.20
C ILE A 194 -5.35 33.34 0.64
N GLY A 195 -4.79 33.63 1.81
CA GLY A 195 -4.66 35.01 2.30
C GLY A 195 -3.87 35.92 1.36
N VAL A 196 -2.75 35.41 0.81
CA VAL A 196 -1.96 36.17 -0.17
C VAL A 196 -2.74 36.44 -1.46
N VAL A 197 -3.55 35.47 -1.93
CA VAL A 197 -4.37 35.67 -3.14
C VAL A 197 -5.46 36.71 -2.89
N GLU A 198 -6.13 36.67 -1.75
CA GLU A 198 -7.15 37.65 -1.37
C GLU A 198 -6.58 39.08 -1.32
N ASP A 199 -5.40 39.26 -0.71
CA ASP A 199 -4.71 40.55 -0.66
C ASP A 199 -4.37 41.07 -2.07
N LEU A 200 -3.86 40.19 -2.94
CA LEU A 200 -3.54 40.53 -4.33
C LEU A 200 -4.79 40.87 -5.15
N GLU A 201 -5.93 40.22 -4.91
CA GLU A 201 -7.20 40.53 -5.57
C GLU A 201 -7.70 41.94 -5.20
N VAL A 202 -7.57 42.32 -3.93
CA VAL A 202 -7.89 43.67 -3.46
C VAL A 202 -6.97 44.70 -4.13
N GLU A 203 -5.67 44.46 -4.15
CA GLU A 203 -4.71 45.37 -4.78
C GLU A 203 -4.98 45.52 -6.28
N ARG A 204 -5.25 44.41 -6.97
CA ARG A 204 -5.61 44.41 -8.39
C ARG A 204 -6.87 45.22 -8.67
N SER A 205 -7.89 45.11 -7.81
CA SER A 205 -9.13 45.90 -7.93
C SER A 205 -8.87 47.40 -7.78
N ILE A 206 -8.01 47.79 -6.82
CA ILE A 206 -7.60 49.18 -6.63
C ILE A 206 -6.83 49.70 -7.85
N GLN A 207 -5.87 48.93 -8.36
CA GLN A 207 -5.10 49.30 -9.54
C GLN A 207 -6.00 49.41 -10.78
N GLN A 208 -6.95 48.50 -10.96
CA GLN A 208 -7.89 48.53 -12.09
C GLN A 208 -8.76 49.79 -12.09
N LYS A 209 -9.22 50.23 -10.91
CA LYS A 209 -9.95 51.50 -10.78
C LYS A 209 -9.07 52.69 -11.18
N LYS A 210 -7.83 52.74 -10.67
CA LYS A 210 -6.88 53.81 -11.04
C LYS A 210 -6.62 53.87 -12.55
N ILE A 211 -6.46 52.71 -13.19
CA ILE A 211 -6.28 52.62 -14.65
C ILE A 211 -7.52 53.16 -15.36
N SER A 212 -8.73 52.73 -14.97
CA SER A 212 -9.98 53.20 -15.56
C SER A 212 -10.16 54.72 -15.43
N ASP A 213 -9.82 55.29 -14.28
CA ASP A 213 -9.93 56.73 -14.03
C ASP A 213 -8.95 57.53 -14.91
N LEU A 214 -7.72 57.03 -15.07
CA LEU A 214 -6.71 57.62 -15.95
C LEU A 214 -7.14 57.54 -17.42
N GLU A 215 -7.66 56.39 -17.86
CA GLU A 215 -8.17 56.23 -19.22
C GLU A 215 -9.33 57.19 -19.52
N ALA A 216 -10.24 57.39 -18.58
CA ALA A 216 -11.32 58.36 -18.70
C ALA A 216 -10.79 59.80 -18.85
N ARG A 217 -9.81 60.20 -18.03
CA ARG A 217 -9.18 61.52 -18.10
C ARG A 217 -8.44 61.75 -19.42
N ILE A 218 -7.74 60.74 -19.92
CA ILE A 218 -7.06 60.79 -21.23
C ILE A 218 -8.09 60.95 -22.35
N LYS A 219 -9.15 60.14 -22.35
CA LYS A 219 -10.22 60.21 -23.36
C LYS A 219 -10.94 61.56 -23.36
N GLU A 220 -11.21 62.12 -22.18
CA GLU A 220 -11.77 63.47 -22.06
C GLU A 220 -10.80 64.52 -22.65
N GLY A 221 -9.50 64.37 -22.37
CA GLY A 221 -8.46 65.21 -22.96
C GLY A 221 -8.43 65.15 -24.49
N GLU A 222 -8.49 63.95 -25.07
CA GLU A 222 -8.53 63.74 -26.51
C GLU A 222 -9.78 64.39 -27.13
N ALA A 223 -10.97 64.20 -26.54
CA ALA A 223 -12.20 64.82 -27.03
C ALA A 223 -12.13 66.35 -26.99
N ARG A 224 -11.57 66.92 -25.91
CA ARG A 224 -11.34 68.37 -25.80
C ARG A 224 -10.36 68.87 -26.87
N TYR A 225 -9.30 68.11 -27.16
CA TYR A 225 -8.35 68.46 -28.22
C TYR A 225 -9.02 68.48 -29.60
N GLN A 226 -9.88 67.51 -29.92
CA GLN A 226 -10.60 67.50 -31.19
C GLN A 226 -11.47 68.76 -31.37
N MET A 227 -12.19 69.15 -30.32
CA MET A 227 -12.97 70.40 -30.32
C MET A 227 -12.08 71.64 -30.47
N GLU A 228 -10.90 71.64 -29.85
CA GLU A 228 -9.93 72.71 -29.95
C GLU A 228 -9.36 72.85 -31.38
N SER A 229 -9.07 71.73 -32.04
CA SER A 229 -8.60 71.71 -33.43
C SER A 229 -9.62 72.32 -34.39
N LEU A 230 -10.90 71.94 -34.26
CA LEU A 230 -11.98 72.51 -35.08
C LEU A 230 -12.18 74.02 -34.82
N ALA A 231 -11.92 74.48 -33.60
CA ALA A 231 -12.01 75.91 -33.27
C ALA A 231 -10.83 76.70 -33.84
N ALA A 232 -9.61 76.14 -33.81
CA ALA A 232 -8.43 76.76 -34.40
C ALA A 232 -8.61 76.96 -35.93
N GLU A 233 -9.16 75.96 -36.63
CA GLU A 233 -9.43 76.04 -38.07
C GLU A 233 -10.36 77.20 -38.43
N LYS A 234 -11.40 77.44 -37.61
CA LYS A 234 -12.32 78.58 -37.79
C LYS A 234 -11.62 79.94 -37.60
N ASP A 235 -10.55 79.98 -36.83
CA ASP A 235 -9.74 81.17 -36.54
C ASP A 235 -8.48 81.25 -37.44
N SER A 236 -8.52 80.59 -38.61
CA SER A 236 -7.41 80.53 -39.57
C SER A 236 -6.07 80.09 -38.94
N SER A 237 -6.14 79.22 -37.95
CA SER A 237 -5.02 78.69 -37.17
C SER A 237 -5.03 77.15 -37.17
N VAL A 238 -3.89 76.55 -36.83
CA VAL A 238 -3.70 75.10 -36.70
C VAL A 238 -3.33 74.78 -35.26
N ALA A 239 -4.12 73.94 -34.59
CA ALA A 239 -3.79 73.42 -33.27
C ALA A 239 -2.74 72.30 -33.40
N THR A 240 -1.58 72.48 -32.79
CA THR A 240 -0.48 71.51 -32.80
C THR A 240 -0.22 70.96 -31.40
N LEU A 241 -0.17 69.64 -31.26
CA LEU A 241 0.19 68.95 -30.02
C LEU A 241 1.71 68.81 -29.86
N SER A 242 2.17 68.96 -28.63
CA SER A 242 3.56 68.68 -28.26
C SER A 242 3.90 67.20 -28.20
N SER A 243 5.21 66.92 -28.12
CA SER A 243 5.70 65.67 -27.54
C SER A 243 5.20 65.50 -26.10
N SER A 244 5.05 64.25 -25.67
CA SER A 244 4.71 63.91 -24.29
C SER A 244 5.93 64.11 -23.40
N ASP A 245 5.79 64.88 -22.32
CA ASP A 245 6.82 64.99 -21.28
C ASP A 245 6.21 65.17 -19.89
N LYS A 246 7.00 64.91 -18.85
CA LYS A 246 6.57 65.00 -17.46
C LYS A 246 6.61 66.44 -16.98
N LEU A 247 5.48 66.92 -16.48
CA LEU A 247 5.38 68.25 -15.89
C LEU A 247 5.99 68.25 -14.48
N VAL A 248 7.04 69.00 -14.25
CA VAL A 248 7.75 69.03 -12.95
C VAL A 248 7.26 70.18 -12.08
N ALA A 249 6.94 71.33 -12.68
CA ALA A 249 6.44 72.48 -11.93
C ALA A 249 5.55 73.39 -12.77
N VAL A 250 4.70 74.15 -12.09
CA VAL A 250 3.90 75.24 -12.66
C VAL A 250 4.24 76.52 -11.91
N LYS A 251 4.75 77.53 -12.62
CA LYS A 251 5.06 78.85 -12.09
C LYS A 251 3.99 79.84 -12.55
N GLU A 252 3.32 80.49 -11.60
CA GLU A 252 2.22 81.42 -11.86
C GLU A 252 2.70 82.88 -11.83
N GLY A 253 2.06 83.75 -12.62
CA GLY A 253 2.32 85.20 -12.57
C GLY A 253 3.70 85.64 -13.06
N ILE A 254 4.42 84.78 -13.78
CA ILE A 254 5.75 85.10 -14.30
C ILE A 254 5.61 86.07 -15.48
N ILE A 255 6.36 87.16 -15.44
CA ILE A 255 6.36 88.14 -16.53
C ILE A 255 7.20 87.60 -17.70
N VAL A 256 6.53 87.19 -18.78
CA VAL A 256 7.17 86.80 -20.03
C VAL A 256 6.80 87.82 -21.09
N ARG A 257 7.80 88.52 -21.64
CA ARG A 257 7.62 89.54 -22.68
C ARG A 257 6.56 90.59 -22.32
N GLY A 258 6.62 91.08 -21.08
CA GLY A 258 5.75 92.15 -20.59
C GLY A 258 4.32 91.73 -20.24
N SER A 259 3.99 90.45 -20.25
CA SER A 259 2.68 89.93 -19.83
C SER A 259 2.82 88.90 -18.71
N ALA A 260 1.87 88.89 -17.77
CA ALA A 260 1.78 87.84 -16.76
C ALA A 260 1.36 86.52 -17.43
N CYS A 261 2.15 85.49 -17.21
CA CYS A 261 2.00 84.19 -17.82
C CYS A 261 2.05 83.07 -16.76
N THR A 262 1.38 81.97 -17.09
CA THR A 262 1.62 80.67 -16.46
C THR A 262 2.74 79.98 -17.23
N VAL A 263 3.77 79.51 -16.53
CA VAL A 263 4.93 78.83 -17.09
C VAL A 263 4.97 77.39 -16.59
N LEU A 264 4.95 76.45 -17.53
CA LEU A 264 5.12 75.03 -17.32
C LEU A 264 6.59 74.67 -17.44
N VAL A 265 7.13 73.92 -16.48
CA VAL A 265 8.51 73.42 -16.48
C VAL A 265 8.47 71.91 -16.63
N PHE A 266 9.12 71.41 -17.67
CA PHE A 266 9.19 69.99 -17.99
C PHE A 266 10.47 69.33 -17.48
N GLU A 267 10.47 68.00 -17.41
CA GLU A 267 11.61 67.21 -16.92
C GLU A 267 12.84 67.34 -17.84
N ASP A 268 12.63 67.56 -19.14
CA ASP A 268 13.70 67.87 -20.11
C ASP A 268 14.32 69.28 -19.93
N GLY A 269 13.81 70.08 -18.99
CA GLY A 269 14.26 71.44 -18.71
C GLY A 269 13.64 72.51 -19.63
N THR A 270 12.79 72.12 -20.58
CA THR A 270 12.08 73.07 -21.42
C THR A 270 10.97 73.77 -20.64
N GLU A 271 10.67 75.00 -21.05
CA GLU A 271 9.60 75.79 -20.48
C GLU A 271 8.57 76.19 -21.55
N ARG A 272 7.30 76.14 -21.18
CA ARG A 272 6.21 76.66 -22.02
C ARG A 272 5.40 77.69 -21.26
N HIS A 273 4.99 78.76 -21.92
CA HIS A 273 4.29 79.87 -21.30
C HIS A 273 2.97 80.22 -21.99
N MET A 274 1.99 80.65 -21.21
CA MET A 274 0.69 81.08 -21.69
C MET A 274 0.26 82.35 -20.96
N LYS A 275 -0.11 83.37 -21.72
CA LYS A 275 -0.60 84.65 -21.19
C LYS A 275 -1.96 84.48 -20.52
N THR A 276 -2.03 84.69 -19.21
CA THR A 276 -3.23 84.41 -18.41
C THR A 276 -4.38 85.36 -18.75
N SER A 277 -4.12 86.66 -18.90
CA SER A 277 -5.15 87.68 -19.18
C SER A 277 -5.94 87.45 -20.48
N THR A 278 -5.33 86.75 -21.44
CA THR A 278 -5.93 86.51 -22.77
C THR A 278 -6.50 85.11 -22.85
N PHE A 279 -5.77 84.11 -22.35
CA PHE A 279 -6.02 82.72 -22.65
C PHE A 279 -6.51 81.89 -21.47
N ASP A 280 -6.42 82.42 -20.24
CA ASP A 280 -6.82 81.73 -19.02
C ASP A 280 -7.36 82.71 -17.97
N ARG A 281 -8.38 83.49 -18.36
CA ARG A 281 -8.95 84.57 -17.52
C ARG A 281 -9.53 84.06 -16.20
N GLU A 282 -10.07 82.85 -16.22
CA GLU A 282 -10.66 82.18 -15.07
C GLU A 282 -9.66 81.29 -14.31
N GLY A 283 -8.42 81.17 -14.80
CA GLY A 283 -7.38 80.35 -14.18
C GLY A 283 -7.60 78.83 -14.29
N LEU A 284 -8.55 78.39 -15.11
CA LEU A 284 -8.91 76.97 -15.25
C LEU A 284 -7.76 76.13 -15.83
N ILE A 285 -7.03 76.68 -16.79
CA ILE A 285 -5.91 75.98 -17.45
C ILE A 285 -4.72 75.91 -16.49
N THR A 286 -4.45 77.00 -15.76
CA THR A 286 -3.43 77.05 -14.73
C THR A 286 -3.74 76.09 -13.57
N LYS A 287 -5.00 76.04 -13.12
CA LYS A 287 -5.45 75.08 -12.10
C LYS A 287 -5.27 73.64 -12.57
N LYS A 288 -5.70 73.32 -13.80
CA LYS A 288 -5.51 72.00 -14.41
C LYS A 288 -4.03 71.63 -14.50
N ALA A 289 -3.17 72.57 -14.89
CA ALA A 289 -1.73 72.32 -14.95
C ALA A 289 -1.14 71.96 -13.58
N ARG A 290 -1.59 72.62 -12.49
CA ARG A 290 -1.16 72.26 -11.13
C ARG A 290 -1.56 70.84 -10.73
N GLU A 291 -2.78 70.44 -11.07
CA GLU A 291 -3.29 69.09 -10.79
C GLU A 291 -2.53 68.00 -11.58
N LEU A 292 -1.83 68.37 -12.66
CA LEU A 292 -1.05 67.47 -13.51
C LEU A 292 0.45 67.47 -13.20
N VAL A 293 0.90 68.17 -12.16
CA VAL A 293 2.32 68.12 -11.75
C VAL A 293 2.67 66.69 -11.34
N GLY A 294 3.74 66.15 -11.94
CA GLY A 294 4.18 64.77 -11.80
C GLY A 294 3.66 63.83 -12.88
N SER A 295 2.61 64.20 -13.62
CA SER A 295 2.06 63.42 -14.73
C SER A 295 2.78 63.69 -16.06
N ARG A 296 2.72 62.72 -16.98
CA ARG A 296 3.03 62.94 -18.40
C ARG A 296 1.91 63.73 -19.05
N VAL A 297 2.28 64.80 -19.75
CA VAL A 297 1.34 65.70 -20.38
C VAL A 297 1.77 66.06 -21.80
N LYS A 298 0.80 66.51 -22.58
CA LYS A 298 1.02 67.24 -23.84
C LYS A 298 0.38 68.61 -23.73
N THR A 299 0.94 69.59 -24.43
CA THR A 299 0.32 70.90 -24.57
C THR A 299 -0.04 71.17 -26.02
N THR A 300 -1.09 71.96 -26.22
CA THR A 300 -1.44 72.48 -27.54
C THR A 300 -0.88 73.88 -27.73
N CYS A 301 -0.64 74.25 -28.97
CA CYS A 301 -0.40 75.63 -29.37
C CYS A 301 -1.13 75.89 -30.69
N TRP A 302 -1.66 77.10 -30.86
CA TRP A 302 -2.37 77.48 -32.08
C TRP A 302 -1.43 78.34 -32.93
N ASP A 303 -0.94 77.79 -34.02
CA ASP A 303 -0.07 78.50 -34.97
C ASP A 303 -0.91 79.02 -36.16
N PRO A 304 -0.67 80.23 -36.71
CA PRO A 304 -1.41 80.70 -37.88
C PRO A 304 -1.17 79.78 -39.09
N ILE A 305 -2.19 79.55 -39.92
CA ILE A 305 -2.08 78.67 -41.11
C ILE A 305 -0.95 79.12 -42.03
N GLU A 306 -0.80 80.43 -42.23
CA GLU A 306 0.23 81.03 -43.09
C GLU A 306 1.63 81.07 -42.44
N SER A 307 1.76 80.68 -41.17
CA SER A 307 3.04 80.64 -40.46
C SER A 307 3.10 79.51 -39.42
N PRO A 308 3.12 78.24 -39.85
CA PRO A 308 3.16 77.10 -38.93
C PRO A 308 4.40 77.15 -38.03
N GLY A 309 4.24 76.84 -36.75
CA GLY A 309 5.32 76.86 -35.78
C GLY A 309 5.65 78.23 -35.18
N LYS A 310 4.97 79.32 -35.58
CA LYS A 310 5.30 80.69 -35.15
C LYS A 310 5.25 80.84 -33.63
N TRP A 311 4.21 80.36 -32.97
CA TRP A 311 4.01 80.50 -31.53
C TRP A 311 4.57 79.29 -30.77
N SER A 312 4.39 78.08 -31.30
CA SER A 312 4.87 76.86 -30.63
C SER A 312 6.40 76.82 -30.47
N ARG A 313 7.18 77.26 -31.46
CA ARG A 313 8.66 77.36 -31.35
C ARG A 313 9.13 78.41 -30.36
N GLN A 314 8.27 79.39 -30.06
CA GLN A 314 8.56 80.41 -29.06
C GLN A 314 8.18 79.96 -27.65
N GLY A 315 7.73 78.71 -27.48
CA GLY A 315 7.35 78.15 -26.19
C GLY A 315 5.93 78.53 -25.76
N TYR A 316 5.08 79.07 -26.64
CA TYR A 316 3.70 79.33 -26.27
C TYR A 316 2.91 78.02 -26.17
N PHE A 317 1.96 77.97 -25.23
CA PHE A 317 0.93 76.95 -25.21
C PHE A 317 -0.46 77.57 -25.00
N ARG A 318 -1.48 76.79 -25.34
CA ARG A 318 -2.90 77.15 -25.27
C ARG A 318 -3.63 76.31 -24.25
N ASN A 319 -3.36 75.01 -24.19
CA ASN A 319 -4.00 74.08 -23.27
C ASN A 319 -3.04 72.94 -22.89
N ILE A 320 -3.44 72.15 -21.91
CA ILE A 320 -2.66 71.01 -21.36
C ILE A 320 -3.54 69.78 -21.19
N TYR A 321 -3.01 68.62 -21.55
CA TYR A 321 -3.71 67.33 -21.53
C TYR A 321 -2.81 66.29 -20.90
N GLU A 322 -3.39 65.44 -20.06
CA GLU A 322 -2.70 64.26 -19.56
C GLU A 322 -2.59 63.21 -20.66
N THR A 323 -1.52 62.42 -20.63
CA THR A 323 -1.27 61.35 -21.60
C THR A 323 -0.67 60.13 -20.92
N LYS A 324 -0.61 59.02 -21.67
CA LYS A 324 -0.05 57.74 -21.20
C LYS A 324 1.44 57.86 -20.87
#